data_AF-A0A6A5AP80-F1
#
_entry.id   AF-A0A6A5AP80-F1
#
_cell.length_a   1.000
_cell.length_b   1.000
_cell.length_c   1.000
_cell.angle_alpha   90.00
_cell.angle_beta   90.00
_cell.angle_gamma   90.00
#
_symmetry.space_group_name_H-M   'P 1'
#
loop_
_entity.id
_entity.type
_entity.pdbx_description
1 polymer ?
#
loop_
_entity_poly.entity_id
_entity_poly.type
_entity_poly.pdbx_seq_one_letter_code
_entity_poly.pdbx_strand_id
1 'polypeptide(L)'
;MVSKTMLVVLLGLATQVAGYPKYLLQVPNSGKIPGVKAAGHINYTNGGGPRGPFGLAFSAAGHLWTVDLCRADSDGDGATNGEELRDPCCTWNVNITSNATIASHPGLADNFTAADLTSLKCQDGSVANVTTTAAPTTPKPSASSSVGLALVAIAVAVGLQQN
;
A
#
# COMPACT_ATOMS: atom_id res chain seq x y z
N MET A 1 15.33 -39.20 -51.05
CA MET A 1 15.04 -39.32 -49.61
C MET A 1 15.98 -38.37 -48.90
N VAL A 2 15.50 -37.20 -48.49
CA VAL A 2 16.31 -36.20 -47.77
C VAL A 2 15.59 -35.88 -46.47
N SER A 3 16.37 -35.86 -45.40
CA SER A 3 15.97 -36.07 -44.00
C SER A 3 14.92 -35.07 -43.49
N LYS A 4 13.80 -35.58 -42.97
CA LYS A 4 12.82 -34.86 -42.14
C LYS A 4 13.44 -34.57 -40.76
N THR A 5 14.31 -33.57 -40.66
CA THR A 5 14.88 -33.16 -39.35
C THR A 5 15.07 -31.64 -39.20
N MET A 6 14.22 -30.84 -39.83
CA MET A 6 14.15 -29.40 -39.53
C MET A 6 12.72 -28.96 -39.25
N LEU A 7 12.14 -29.47 -38.16
CA LEU A 7 11.00 -28.81 -37.54
C LEU A 7 11.24 -28.81 -36.02
N VAL A 8 11.13 -27.62 -35.44
CA VAL A 8 11.11 -27.32 -33.99
C VAL A 8 12.47 -27.19 -33.30
N VAL A 9 13.21 -26.10 -33.57
CA VAL A 9 14.19 -25.52 -32.60
C VAL A 9 13.87 -24.04 -32.37
N LEU A 10 12.59 -23.72 -32.19
CA LEU A 10 12.17 -22.36 -31.85
C LEU A 10 10.85 -22.42 -31.07
N LEU A 11 10.88 -22.73 -29.77
CA LEU A 11 9.85 -22.31 -28.80
C LEU A 11 10.28 -22.71 -27.38
N GLY A 12 11.15 -21.93 -26.78
CA GLY A 12 11.61 -22.15 -25.41
C GLY A 12 12.11 -20.88 -24.74
N LEU A 13 11.52 -19.72 -25.06
CA LEU A 13 11.69 -18.55 -24.20
C LEU A 13 10.78 -18.77 -22.98
N ALA A 14 11.29 -19.46 -21.97
CA ALA A 14 10.68 -19.42 -20.65
C ALA A 14 10.70 -17.96 -20.18
N THR A 15 9.54 -17.32 -20.18
CA THR A 15 9.38 -15.97 -19.64
C THR A 15 9.57 -16.04 -18.13
N GLN A 16 10.77 -15.67 -17.68
CA GLN A 16 11.07 -15.54 -16.26
C GLN A 16 10.27 -14.33 -15.75
N VAL A 17 9.10 -14.54 -15.15
CA VAL A 17 8.40 -13.51 -14.38
C VAL A 17 9.19 -13.27 -13.10
N ALA A 18 9.94 -12.18 -13.06
CA ALA A 18 10.53 -11.71 -11.82
C ALA A 18 9.43 -11.10 -10.95
N GLY A 19 9.26 -11.61 -9.72
CA GLY A 19 8.48 -10.92 -8.71
C GLY A 19 9.16 -9.61 -8.31
N TYR A 20 8.38 -8.66 -7.79
CA TYR A 20 8.88 -7.38 -7.29
C TYR A 20 8.86 -7.35 -5.75
N PRO A 21 9.77 -8.07 -5.06
CA PRO A 21 9.77 -8.15 -3.60
C PRO A 21 9.99 -6.79 -2.94
N LYS A 22 10.56 -5.81 -3.66
CA LYS A 22 10.73 -4.43 -3.21
C LYS A 22 9.41 -3.78 -2.74
N TYR A 23 8.27 -4.17 -3.30
CA TYR A 23 6.97 -3.60 -2.91
C TYR A 23 6.54 -4.02 -1.51
N LEU A 24 7.02 -5.16 -1.00
CA LEU A 24 6.81 -5.56 0.39
C LEU A 24 7.51 -4.60 1.37
N LEU A 25 8.58 -3.93 0.94
CA LEU A 25 9.28 -2.93 1.74
C LEU A 25 8.63 -1.53 1.64
N GLN A 26 7.63 -1.38 0.77
CA GLN A 26 6.93 -0.11 0.53
C GLN A 26 5.54 -0.08 1.17
N VAL A 27 5.19 -1.11 1.93
CA VAL A 27 3.91 -1.24 2.65
C VAL A 27 4.24 -1.60 4.10
N PRO A 28 3.67 -0.90 5.11
CA PRO A 28 3.93 -1.23 6.50
C PRO A 28 3.52 -2.67 6.80
N ASN A 29 4.35 -3.37 7.55
CA ASN A 29 4.02 -4.68 8.13
C ASN A 29 3.52 -5.75 7.13
N SER A 30 3.82 -5.62 5.84
CA SER A 30 3.30 -6.58 4.83
C SER A 30 3.75 -8.02 5.09
N GLY A 31 4.92 -8.20 5.72
CA GLY A 31 5.46 -9.50 6.14
C GLY A 31 4.91 -10.00 7.48
N LYS A 32 3.98 -9.28 8.12
CA LYS A 32 3.34 -9.64 9.39
C LYS A 32 1.90 -10.13 9.21
N ILE A 33 1.46 -10.31 7.97
CA ILE A 33 0.16 -10.89 7.66
C ILE A 33 0.32 -12.41 7.60
N PRO A 34 -0.33 -13.19 8.48
CA PRO A 34 -0.13 -14.64 8.55
C PRO A 34 -0.45 -15.35 7.24
N GLY A 35 0.47 -16.18 6.74
CA GLY A 35 0.26 -17.00 5.53
C GLY A 35 0.26 -16.23 4.21
N VAL A 36 0.56 -14.92 4.21
CA VAL A 36 0.53 -14.05 3.03
C VAL A 36 1.95 -13.71 2.59
N LYS A 37 2.24 -13.91 1.30
CA LYS A 37 3.50 -13.51 0.67
C LYS A 37 3.39 -12.22 -0.14
N ALA A 38 2.19 -11.91 -0.66
CA ALA A 38 1.96 -10.70 -1.45
C ALA A 38 0.50 -10.25 -1.40
N ALA A 39 0.16 -9.39 -0.42
CA ALA A 39 -1.20 -8.88 -0.22
C ALA A 39 -1.79 -8.09 -1.41
N GLY A 40 -0.95 -7.61 -2.32
CA GLY A 40 -1.39 -6.94 -3.55
C GLY A 40 -1.98 -7.87 -4.62
N HIS A 41 -1.83 -9.19 -4.49
CA HIS A 41 -2.27 -10.15 -5.49
C HIS A 41 -3.45 -10.98 -5.01
N ILE A 42 -4.29 -11.45 -5.94
CA ILE A 42 -5.35 -12.43 -5.63
C ILE A 42 -4.73 -13.75 -5.15
N ASN A 43 -3.61 -14.17 -5.76
CA ASN A 43 -2.81 -15.31 -5.30
C ASN A 43 -1.87 -14.88 -4.16
N TYR A 44 -2.42 -14.36 -3.06
CA TYR A 44 -1.64 -13.75 -1.99
C TYR A 44 -0.67 -14.71 -1.29
N THR A 45 -0.92 -16.03 -1.33
CA THR A 45 -0.07 -17.06 -0.70
C THR A 45 1.23 -17.33 -1.45
N ASN A 46 1.23 -17.18 -2.78
CA ASN A 46 2.41 -17.42 -3.62
C ASN A 46 2.90 -16.17 -4.37
N GLY A 47 2.05 -15.13 -4.42
CA GLY A 47 2.24 -13.92 -5.21
C GLY A 47 1.95 -14.12 -6.71
N GLY A 48 2.11 -13.02 -7.46
CA GLY A 48 1.92 -12.99 -8.91
C GLY A 48 0.45 -13.09 -9.34
N GLY A 49 0.25 -13.12 -10.66
CA GLY A 49 -1.10 -13.10 -11.25
C GLY A 49 -1.82 -11.76 -11.06
N PRO A 50 -3.15 -11.73 -11.27
CA PRO A 50 -3.94 -10.51 -11.16
C PRO A 50 -3.84 -9.86 -9.77
N ARG A 51 -3.96 -8.53 -9.75
CA ARG A 51 -3.98 -7.74 -8.51
C ARG A 51 -5.37 -7.81 -7.87
N GLY A 52 -5.39 -7.93 -6.54
CA GLY A 52 -6.61 -7.78 -5.76
C GLY A 52 -6.95 -6.29 -5.54
N PRO A 53 -8.03 -5.98 -4.82
CA PRO A 53 -8.45 -4.60 -4.57
C PRO A 53 -7.33 -3.72 -4.00
N PHE A 54 -6.62 -4.20 -2.97
CA PHE A 54 -5.45 -3.51 -2.41
C PHE A 54 -4.36 -3.24 -3.45
N GLY A 55 -4.00 -4.25 -4.25
CA GLY A 55 -2.96 -4.09 -5.27
C GLY A 55 -3.37 -3.17 -6.41
N LEU A 56 -4.68 -3.08 -6.70
CA LEU A 56 -5.24 -2.07 -7.60
C LEU A 56 -5.05 -0.66 -7.03
N ALA A 57 -5.43 -0.45 -5.77
CA ALA A 57 -5.25 0.82 -5.07
C ALA A 57 -3.77 1.21 -4.93
N PHE A 58 -2.90 0.30 -4.52
CA PHE A 58 -1.46 0.55 -4.36
C PHE A 58 -0.79 0.96 -5.68
N SER A 59 -1.16 0.33 -6.79
CA SER A 59 -0.65 0.72 -8.11
C SER A 59 -1.20 2.07 -8.57
N ALA A 60 -2.47 2.37 -8.30
CA ALA A 60 -3.05 3.68 -8.56
C ALA A 60 -2.38 4.79 -7.74
N ALA A 61 -1.90 4.47 -6.55
CA ALA A 61 -1.07 5.34 -5.71
C ALA A 61 0.41 5.42 -6.17
N GLY A 62 0.75 4.90 -7.35
CA GLY A 62 2.11 4.94 -7.89
C GLY A 62 3.07 3.96 -7.20
N HIS A 63 2.55 2.92 -6.55
CA HIS A 63 3.30 1.97 -5.73
C HIS A 63 3.95 2.66 -4.52
N LEU A 64 3.26 3.59 -3.89
CA LEU A 64 3.71 4.27 -2.69
C LEU A 64 2.68 4.10 -1.56
N TRP A 65 3.17 3.99 -0.32
CA TRP A 65 2.34 4.11 0.87
C TRP A 65 1.97 5.58 1.11
N THR A 66 0.97 6.06 0.36
CA THR A 66 0.44 7.42 0.50
C THR A 66 -0.57 7.48 1.65
N VAL A 67 -0.81 8.69 2.18
CA VAL A 67 -1.86 8.90 3.20
C VAL A 67 -3.23 8.49 2.65
N ASP A 68 -3.51 8.77 1.38
CA ASP A 68 -4.78 8.41 0.75
C ASP A 68 -4.93 6.88 0.63
N LEU A 69 -3.87 6.17 0.25
CA LEU A 69 -3.89 4.71 0.25
C LEU A 69 -4.06 4.17 1.66
N CYS A 70 -3.33 4.70 2.64
CA CYS A 70 -3.43 4.26 4.03
C CYS A 70 -4.87 4.40 4.58
N ARG A 71 -5.56 5.49 4.24
CA ARG A 71 -6.94 5.77 4.69
C ARG A 71 -8.03 5.11 3.84
N ALA A 72 -7.68 4.53 2.70
CA ALA A 72 -8.64 3.81 1.88
C ALA A 72 -9.00 2.47 2.54
N ASP A 73 -10.25 2.07 2.42
CA ASP A 73 -10.75 0.73 2.71
C ASP A 73 -10.88 0.01 1.36
N SER A 74 -9.88 -0.81 1.01
CA SER A 74 -9.77 -1.33 -0.36
C SER A 74 -10.71 -2.51 -0.62
N ASP A 75 -11.06 -3.28 0.40
CA ASP A 75 -11.88 -4.49 0.32
C ASP A 75 -13.27 -4.36 0.94
N GLY A 76 -13.55 -3.25 1.63
CA GLY A 76 -14.89 -2.82 2.02
C GLY A 76 -15.40 -3.45 3.30
N ASP A 77 -14.52 -3.85 4.21
CA ASP A 77 -14.90 -4.45 5.50
C ASP A 77 -15.05 -3.44 6.65
N GLY A 78 -14.79 -2.15 6.38
CA GLY A 78 -14.92 -1.06 7.32
C GLY A 78 -13.63 -0.70 8.06
N ALA A 79 -12.56 -1.48 7.90
CA ALA A 79 -11.21 -1.10 8.31
C ALA A 79 -10.47 -0.41 7.16
N THR A 80 -9.62 0.56 7.48
CA THR A 80 -8.73 1.14 6.46
C THR A 80 -7.47 0.27 6.29
N ASN A 81 -6.81 0.36 5.13
CA ASN A 81 -5.56 -0.35 4.87
C ASN A 81 -4.51 -0.11 5.98
N GLY A 82 -4.45 1.11 6.52
CA GLY A 82 -3.54 1.47 7.62
C GLY A 82 -3.93 0.84 8.95
N GLU A 83 -5.23 0.80 9.26
CA GLU A 83 -5.77 0.14 10.45
C GLU A 83 -5.38 -1.34 10.51
N GLU A 84 -5.56 -2.02 9.39
CA GLU A 84 -5.22 -3.43 9.18
C GLU A 84 -3.72 -3.72 9.23
N LEU A 85 -2.94 -2.88 8.53
CA LEU A 85 -1.48 -2.98 8.44
C LEU A 85 -0.76 -2.34 9.63
N ARG A 86 -1.47 -1.98 10.70
CA ARG A 86 -0.92 -1.41 11.95
C ARG A 86 -0.17 -0.09 11.77
N ASP A 87 -0.60 0.72 10.82
CA ASP A 87 -0.32 2.14 10.68
C ASP A 87 -1.64 2.96 10.68
N PRO A 88 -2.44 2.89 11.76
CA PRO A 88 -3.78 3.48 11.75
C PRO A 88 -3.76 5.01 11.68
N CYS A 89 -2.63 5.63 12.03
CA CYS A 89 -2.44 7.07 11.98
C CYS A 89 -1.87 7.55 10.63
N CYS A 90 -1.55 6.64 9.71
CA CYS A 90 -0.96 6.96 8.41
C CYS A 90 0.33 7.79 8.51
N THR A 91 1.20 7.38 9.43
CA THR A 91 2.46 8.05 9.75
C THR A 91 3.68 7.22 9.38
N TRP A 92 3.49 5.96 9.02
CA TRP A 92 4.57 5.08 8.64
C TRP A 92 5.31 5.62 7.42
N ASN A 93 6.62 5.42 7.43
CA ASN A 93 7.47 5.57 6.27
C ASN A 93 8.55 4.49 6.31
N VAL A 94 9.26 4.32 5.19
CA VAL A 94 10.26 3.26 4.99
C VAL A 94 11.38 3.22 6.04
N ASN A 95 11.61 4.31 6.78
CA ASN A 95 12.63 4.40 7.83
C ASN A 95 12.09 4.08 9.24
N ILE A 96 10.77 3.90 9.39
CA ILE A 96 10.14 3.55 10.67
C ILE A 96 10.05 2.03 10.78
N THR A 97 10.70 1.49 11.81
CA THR A 97 10.51 0.08 12.20
C THR A 97 9.23 -0.05 13.00
N SER A 98 8.31 -0.88 12.53
CA SER A 98 7.08 -1.19 13.24
C SER A 98 7.25 -2.39 14.16
N ASN A 99 6.69 -2.30 15.37
CA ASN A 99 6.67 -3.38 16.37
C ASN A 99 5.41 -4.26 16.26
N ALA A 100 4.65 -4.14 15.17
CA ALA A 100 3.47 -4.95 14.95
C ALA A 100 3.80 -6.45 14.95
N THR A 101 3.03 -7.20 15.74
CA THR A 101 3.13 -8.65 15.82
C THR A 101 2.33 -9.35 14.72
N ILE A 102 1.11 -8.88 14.47
CA ILE A 102 0.17 -9.46 13.50
C ILE A 102 -0.62 -8.33 12.80
N ALA A 103 -0.67 -8.39 11.48
CA ALA A 103 -1.51 -7.54 10.62
C ALA A 103 -2.60 -8.39 9.91
N SER A 104 -3.69 -7.76 9.46
CA SER A 104 -4.72 -8.38 8.61
C SER A 104 -4.46 -8.10 7.12
N HIS A 105 -5.30 -8.65 6.23
CA HIS A 105 -5.08 -8.59 4.80
C HIS A 105 -5.85 -7.43 4.16
N PRO A 106 -5.19 -6.36 3.68
CA PRO A 106 -5.83 -5.09 3.27
C PRO A 106 -6.61 -5.11 1.95
N GLY A 107 -6.93 -6.30 1.47
CA GLY A 107 -7.50 -6.56 0.15
C GLY A 107 -8.34 -7.84 0.12
N LEU A 108 -8.66 -8.38 1.29
CA LEU A 108 -9.53 -9.52 1.51
C LEU A 108 -10.35 -9.22 2.78
N ALA A 109 -11.63 -8.87 2.57
CA ALA A 109 -12.53 -8.48 3.64
C ALA A 109 -12.54 -9.48 4.80
N ASP A 110 -12.27 -8.98 6.00
CA ASP A 110 -12.45 -9.67 7.26
C ASP A 110 -13.87 -9.43 7.82
N ASN A 111 -14.23 -10.16 8.87
CA ASN A 111 -15.51 -9.98 9.56
C ASN A 111 -15.32 -9.25 10.89
N PHE A 112 -14.91 -7.98 10.82
CA PHE A 112 -14.66 -7.17 12.01
C PHE A 112 -15.96 -6.87 12.77
N THR A 113 -15.91 -7.04 14.09
CA THR A 113 -16.94 -6.49 14.97
C THR A 113 -16.75 -4.98 15.14
N ALA A 114 -17.78 -4.28 15.63
CA ALA A 114 -17.65 -2.87 15.97
C ALA A 114 -16.54 -2.60 17.00
N ALA A 115 -16.30 -3.54 17.93
CA ALA A 115 -15.22 -3.45 18.90
C ALA A 115 -13.85 -3.59 18.23
N ASP A 116 -13.72 -4.52 17.27
CA ASP A 116 -12.49 -4.69 16.49
C ASP A 116 -12.19 -3.40 15.72
N LEU A 117 -13.14 -2.89 14.93
CA LEU A 117 -12.98 -1.64 14.17
C LEU A 117 -12.59 -0.45 15.06
N THR A 118 -13.16 -0.37 16.27
CA THR A 118 -12.82 0.66 17.26
C THR A 118 -11.38 0.49 17.75
N SER A 119 -10.95 -0.74 18.02
CA SER A 119 -9.59 -1.04 18.49
C SER A 119 -8.51 -0.78 17.43
N LEU A 120 -8.87 -0.84 16.15
CA LEU A 120 -7.95 -0.57 15.05
C LEU A 120 -7.66 0.93 14.87
N LYS A 121 -8.55 1.83 15.32
CA LYS A 121 -8.43 3.26 15.06
C LYS A 121 -7.16 3.86 15.66
N CYS A 122 -6.68 4.91 15.00
CA CYS A 122 -5.52 5.68 15.45
C CYS A 122 -5.75 6.18 16.88
N GLN A 123 -4.83 5.84 17.77
CA GLN A 123 -4.80 6.38 19.11
C GLN A 123 -3.96 7.65 19.08
N ASP A 124 -4.58 8.77 18.69
CA ASP A 124 -3.97 10.09 18.84
C ASP A 124 -3.86 10.42 20.34
N GLY A 125 -2.78 9.98 20.99
CA GLY A 125 -2.37 10.45 22.31
C GLY A 125 -2.99 9.80 23.56
N SER A 126 -3.75 8.71 23.44
CA SER A 126 -4.31 8.00 24.61
C SER A 126 -3.31 7.03 25.28
N VAL A 127 -2.18 7.58 25.71
CA VAL A 127 -1.45 7.05 26.88
C VAL A 127 -1.58 8.09 28.00
N ALA A 128 -2.82 8.42 28.38
CA ALA A 128 -3.12 9.24 29.54
C ALA A 128 -3.36 8.34 30.76
N ASN A 129 -2.29 7.72 31.26
CA ASN A 129 -2.15 7.46 32.69
C ASN A 129 -0.73 7.83 33.16
N VAL A 130 -0.27 9.00 32.72
CA VAL A 130 0.83 9.71 33.35
C VAL A 130 0.32 11.09 33.72
N THR A 131 -0.13 11.22 34.96
CA THR A 131 -0.14 12.50 35.67
C THR A 131 1.22 13.15 35.50
N THR A 132 1.31 14.35 34.92
CA THR A 132 2.14 15.49 35.39
C THR A 132 1.97 16.69 34.44
N THR A 133 1.24 17.70 34.94
CA THR A 133 1.46 19.15 34.85
C THR A 133 1.52 19.85 33.49
N ALA A 134 0.46 20.61 33.22
CA ALA A 134 0.37 21.66 32.21
C ALA A 134 1.32 22.84 32.48
N ALA A 135 1.88 23.42 31.41
CA ALA A 135 2.54 24.72 31.36
C ALA A 135 2.25 25.41 30.00
N PRO A 136 2.33 26.76 29.91
CA PRO A 136 1.28 27.57 29.31
C PRO A 136 1.47 27.96 27.83
N THR A 137 0.32 28.28 27.21
CA THR A 137 0.06 28.84 25.87
C THR A 137 0.92 30.04 25.47
N THR A 138 1.30 30.10 24.18
CA THR A 138 1.36 31.36 23.41
C THR A 138 0.95 31.15 21.93
N PRO A 139 0.42 32.17 21.24
CA PRO A 139 -0.42 32.02 20.05
C PRO A 139 0.32 32.13 18.70
N LYS A 140 -0.24 31.44 17.71
CA LYS A 140 -0.02 31.55 16.26
C LYS A 140 -0.13 33.00 15.73
N PRO A 141 0.66 33.38 14.71
CA PRO A 141 0.21 34.27 13.67
C PRO A 141 -0.04 33.50 12.36
N SER A 142 -1.26 33.64 11.84
CA SER A 142 -1.65 33.32 10.47
C SER A 142 -1.15 34.40 9.52
N ALA A 143 -0.72 34.04 8.31
CA ALA A 143 -0.79 34.94 7.15
C ALA A 143 -1.10 34.14 5.88
N SER A 144 -2.13 34.60 5.18
CA SER A 144 -2.69 34.07 3.93
C SER A 144 -1.99 34.59 2.68
N SER A 145 -2.09 33.77 1.63
CA SER A 145 -2.30 34.06 0.21
C SER A 145 -1.43 35.08 -0.55
N SER A 146 -0.85 34.60 -1.67
CA SER A 146 -0.95 35.32 -2.94
C SER A 146 -0.79 34.39 -4.15
N VAL A 147 -1.67 34.59 -5.11
CA VAL A 147 -1.88 33.90 -6.39
C VAL A 147 -0.71 34.17 -7.35
N GLY A 148 -0.29 33.15 -8.10
CA GLY A 148 0.69 33.28 -9.19
C GLY A 148 0.27 32.45 -10.41
N LEU A 149 -0.35 33.11 -11.37
CA LEU A 149 -0.75 32.62 -12.68
C LEU A 149 0.48 32.60 -13.62
N ALA A 150 0.80 31.48 -14.28
CA ALA A 150 1.62 31.50 -15.51
C ALA A 150 1.41 30.23 -16.36
N LEU A 151 1.43 30.45 -17.67
CA LEU A 151 0.87 29.64 -18.75
C LEU A 151 1.70 28.43 -19.20
N VAL A 152 0.95 27.41 -19.65
CA VAL A 152 1.07 26.63 -20.90
C VAL A 152 2.48 26.32 -21.45
N ALA A 153 2.79 25.01 -21.53
CA ALA A 153 3.48 24.45 -22.68
C ALA A 153 2.88 23.07 -23.02
N ILE A 154 2.31 22.97 -24.22
CA ILE A 154 1.87 21.74 -24.87
C ILE A 154 3.12 21.08 -25.47
N ALA A 155 3.34 19.79 -25.19
CA ALA A 155 4.16 18.95 -26.05
C ALA A 155 3.56 17.54 -26.08
N VAL A 156 3.12 17.16 -27.28
CA VAL A 156 2.58 15.86 -27.68
C VAL A 156 3.74 14.92 -28.02
N ALA A 157 3.70 13.69 -27.50
CA ALA A 157 4.21 12.45 -28.13
C ALA A 157 3.89 11.28 -27.17
N VAL A 158 2.80 10.53 -27.37
CA VAL A 158 2.73 9.28 -28.16
C VAL A 158 3.86 8.30 -27.81
N GLY A 159 3.52 7.15 -27.20
CA GLY A 159 4.36 5.96 -27.27
C GLY A 159 4.21 4.91 -26.17
N LEU A 160 3.28 3.97 -26.38
CA LEU A 160 3.29 2.55 -25.95
C LEU A 160 3.37 2.25 -24.43
N GLN A 161 2.29 1.79 -23.78
CA GLN A 161 1.79 0.40 -23.82
C GLN A 161 2.88 -0.62 -23.47
N GLN A 162 2.90 -1.12 -22.23
CA GLN A 162 3.12 -2.53 -21.87
C GLN A 162 2.75 -2.74 -20.39
N ASN A 163 1.53 -3.26 -20.21
CA ASN A 163 1.12 -4.34 -19.28
C ASN A 163 1.69 -4.39 -17.85
#